data_AF-A0A7U5BED4-F1
#
_entry.id   AF-A0A7U5BED4-F1
#
_cell.length_a   1.000
_cell.length_b   1.000
_cell.length_c   1.000
_cell.angle_alpha   90.00
_cell.angle_beta   90.00
_cell.angle_gamma   90.00
#
_symmetry.space_group_name_H-M   'P 1'
#
loop_
_entity.id
_entity.type
_entity.pdbx_description
1 polymer ?
#
loop_
_entity_poly.entity_id
_entity_poly.type
_entity_poly.pdbx_seq_one_letter_code
_entity_poly.pdbx_strand_id
1 'polypeptide(L)'
;MIDRSPIPEPVQELLWEEYCAAIRYQRQRNDITVAMTFDEFLSLWPRYQLAAITDNLAKGPAAIRAYMSHRYLRPVCSWVAPTDLVRGGVMTVRNAKIRPAKESKHLFGFRRGSQHSPAAKIAIGDSKRGRKQTPQQIADRTAARLATMAAKRAMREAAESGQS
;
A
#
# COMPACT_ATOMS: atom_id res chain seq x y z
N MET A 1 -9.21 -11.48 -32.20
CA MET A 1 -9.57 -12.26 -31.00
C MET A 1 -8.33 -12.97 -30.52
N ILE A 2 -8.05 -12.93 -29.22
CA ILE A 2 -6.97 -13.71 -28.63
C ILE A 2 -7.46 -15.14 -28.47
N ASP A 3 -6.65 -16.10 -28.89
CA ASP A 3 -6.95 -17.51 -28.69
C ASP A 3 -6.88 -17.84 -27.19
N ARG A 4 -8.04 -18.16 -26.60
CA ARG A 4 -8.19 -18.52 -25.18
C ARG A 4 -8.00 -20.02 -24.92
N SER A 5 -7.97 -20.84 -25.96
CA SER A 5 -7.80 -22.30 -25.88
C SER A 5 -6.67 -22.79 -24.95
N PRO A 6 -5.50 -22.11 -24.86
CA PRO A 6 -4.42 -22.59 -23.98
C PRO A 6 -4.64 -22.29 -22.50
N ILE A 7 -5.69 -21.54 -22.11
CA ILE A 7 -5.97 -21.18 -20.73
C ILE A 7 -7.16 -22.01 -20.23
N PRO A 8 -6.99 -22.86 -19.21
CA PRO A 8 -8.09 -23.65 -18.66
C PRO A 8 -9.25 -22.76 -18.18
N GLU A 9 -10.50 -23.21 -18.37
CA GLU A 9 -11.70 -22.45 -18.01
C GLU A 9 -11.71 -21.94 -16.55
N PRO A 10 -11.34 -22.75 -15.52
CA PRO A 10 -11.28 -22.25 -14.14
C PRO A 10 -10.26 -21.12 -13.95
N VAL A 11 -9.20 -21.09 -14.76
CA VAL A 11 -8.23 -19.99 -14.76
C VAL A 11 -8.86 -18.75 -15.39
N GLN A 12 -9.59 -18.91 -16.49
CA GLN A 12 -10.29 -17.79 -17.13
C GLN A 12 -11.33 -17.14 -16.20
N GLU A 13 -12.11 -17.93 -15.45
CA GLU A 13 -13.08 -17.42 -14.48
C GLU A 13 -12.40 -16.59 -13.38
N LEU A 14 -11.32 -17.11 -12.78
CA LEU A 14 -10.55 -16.37 -11.78
C LEU A 14 -9.98 -15.07 -12.36
N LEU A 15 -9.44 -15.11 -13.59
CA LEU A 15 -8.87 -13.94 -14.24
C LEU A 15 -9.93 -12.91 -14.61
N TRP A 16 -11.17 -13.33 -14.87
CA TRP A 16 -12.30 -12.43 -15.07
C TRP A 16 -12.64 -11.65 -13.80
N GLU A 17 -12.62 -12.30 -12.63
CA GLU A 17 -12.80 -11.63 -11.35
C GLU A 17 -11.69 -10.60 -11.11
N GLU A 18 -10.44 -10.95 -11.40
CA GLU A 18 -9.29 -10.06 -11.29
C GLU A 18 -9.36 -8.88 -12.26
N TYR A 19 -9.83 -9.09 -13.49
CA TYR A 19 -10.09 -8.02 -14.45
C TYR A 19 -11.14 -7.03 -13.91
N CYS A 20 -12.26 -7.55 -13.39
CA CYS A 20 -13.30 -6.72 -12.78
C CYS A 20 -12.78 -5.97 -11.54
N ALA A 21 -11.96 -6.61 -10.73
CA ALA A 21 -11.32 -6.00 -9.56
C ALA A 21 -10.34 -4.89 -9.97
N ALA A 22 -9.55 -5.11 -11.04
CA ALA A 22 -8.64 -4.11 -11.57
C ALA A 22 -9.39 -2.87 -12.06
N ILE A 23 -10.46 -3.03 -12.87
CA ILE A 23 -11.30 -1.90 -13.31
C ILE A 23 -11.81 -1.09 -12.12
N ARG A 24 -12.38 -1.79 -11.13
CA ARG A 24 -12.96 -1.16 -9.94
C ARG A 24 -11.91 -0.39 -9.15
N TYR A 25 -10.76 -1.00 -8.92
CA TYR A 25 -9.67 -0.40 -8.17
C TYR A 25 -9.13 0.85 -8.88
N GLN A 26 -8.83 0.75 -10.18
CA GLN A 26 -8.28 1.86 -10.96
C GLN A 26 -9.24 3.05 -10.99
N ARG A 27 -10.53 2.79 -11.20
CA ARG A 27 -11.56 3.84 -11.16
C ARG A 27 -11.68 4.48 -9.79
N GLN A 28 -11.85 3.69 -8.73
CA GLN A 28 -12.17 4.21 -7.40
C GLN A 28 -10.98 4.82 -6.65
N ARG A 29 -9.77 4.29 -6.85
CA ARG A 29 -8.59 4.69 -6.09
C ARG A 29 -7.69 5.66 -6.83
N ASN A 30 -7.59 5.52 -8.15
CA ASN A 30 -6.64 6.28 -8.96
C ASN A 30 -7.30 7.24 -9.95
N ASP A 31 -8.63 7.20 -10.09
CA ASP A 31 -9.37 7.97 -11.09
C ASP A 31 -8.86 7.66 -12.51
N ILE A 32 -8.76 6.37 -12.82
CA ILE A 32 -8.21 5.87 -14.08
C ILE A 32 -9.27 5.04 -14.81
N THR A 33 -9.39 5.29 -16.11
CA THR A 33 -10.24 4.49 -17.00
C THR A 33 -9.43 3.33 -17.56
N VAL A 34 -9.93 2.10 -17.42
CA VAL A 34 -9.32 0.91 -18.03
C VAL A 34 -9.94 0.71 -19.42
N ALA A 35 -9.19 1.04 -20.46
CA ALA A 35 -9.56 0.85 -21.87
C ALA A 35 -8.81 -0.35 -22.45
N MET A 36 -9.19 -1.54 -21.96
CA MET A 36 -8.81 -2.82 -22.55
C MET A 36 -9.95 -3.80 -22.33
N THR A 37 -10.19 -4.65 -23.32
CA THR A 37 -11.10 -5.79 -23.23
C THR A 37 -10.53 -6.87 -22.30
N PHE A 38 -11.36 -7.84 -21.92
CA PHE A 38 -10.86 -8.99 -21.15
C PHE A 38 -9.85 -9.82 -21.92
N ASP A 39 -10.00 -9.97 -23.24
CA ASP A 39 -9.00 -10.63 -24.09
C ASP A 39 -7.64 -9.94 -23.99
N GLU A 40 -7.63 -8.62 -24.16
CA GLU A 40 -6.41 -7.83 -24.04
C GLU A 40 -5.82 -7.93 -22.63
N PHE A 41 -6.65 -7.98 -21.59
CA PHE A 41 -6.19 -8.23 -20.24
C PHE A 41 -5.52 -9.60 -20.09
N LEU A 42 -6.09 -10.67 -20.67
CA LEU A 42 -5.48 -12.01 -20.67
C LEU A 42 -4.10 -12.01 -21.34
N SER A 43 -3.90 -11.20 -22.40
CA SER A 43 -2.58 -11.09 -23.06
C SER A 43 -1.47 -10.54 -22.18
N LEU A 44 -1.83 -9.83 -21.09
CA LEU A 44 -0.85 -9.28 -20.15
C LEU A 44 -0.25 -10.33 -19.21
N TRP A 45 -0.86 -11.51 -19.13
CA TRP A 45 -0.46 -12.57 -18.20
C TRP A 45 0.70 -13.40 -18.77
N PRO A 46 1.86 -13.42 -18.10
CA PRO A 46 2.96 -14.28 -18.52
C PRO A 46 2.60 -15.76 -18.36
N ARG A 47 3.06 -16.60 -19.29
CA ARG A 47 2.82 -18.06 -19.27
C ARG A 47 3.17 -18.72 -17.93
N TYR A 48 4.27 -18.31 -17.29
CA TYR A 48 4.69 -18.86 -16.00
C TYR A 48 3.72 -18.52 -14.85
N GLN A 49 3.02 -17.38 -14.92
CA GLN A 49 1.99 -17.04 -13.92
C GLN A 49 0.71 -17.82 -14.16
N LEU A 50 0.32 -17.99 -15.43
CA LEU A 50 -0.82 -18.83 -15.78
C LEU A 50 -0.58 -20.27 -15.29
N ALA A 51 0.62 -20.82 -15.51
CA ALA A 51 1.00 -22.12 -14.96
C ALA A 51 0.92 -22.15 -13.42
N ALA A 52 1.44 -21.14 -12.73
CA ALA A 52 1.35 -21.05 -11.27
C ALA A 52 -0.10 -20.98 -10.77
N ILE A 53 -1.00 -20.28 -11.46
CA ILE A 53 -2.42 -20.23 -11.11
C ILE A 53 -3.04 -21.63 -11.30
N THR A 54 -2.80 -22.26 -12.45
CA THR A 54 -3.28 -23.62 -12.73
C THR A 54 -2.84 -24.61 -11.64
N ASP A 55 -1.56 -24.59 -11.25
CA ASP A 55 -1.01 -25.46 -10.21
C ASP A 55 -1.63 -25.21 -8.85
N ASN A 56 -1.91 -23.94 -8.49
CA ASN A 56 -2.54 -23.60 -7.22
C ASN A 56 -4.04 -23.92 -7.20
N LEU A 57 -4.74 -23.81 -8.33
CA LEU A 57 -6.11 -24.27 -8.47
C LEU A 57 -6.21 -25.79 -8.31
N ALA A 58 -5.28 -26.55 -8.91
CA ALA A 58 -5.22 -28.01 -8.77
C ALA A 58 -4.98 -28.46 -7.31
N LYS A 59 -4.28 -27.66 -6.51
CA LYS A 59 -4.07 -27.89 -5.06
C LYS A 59 -5.28 -27.52 -4.20
N GLY A 60 -6.29 -26.86 -4.79
CA GLY A 60 -7.56 -26.54 -4.14
C GLY A 60 -7.68 -25.08 -3.65
N PRO A 61 -8.87 -24.71 -3.13
CA PRO A 61 -9.25 -23.31 -2.90
C PRO A 61 -8.35 -22.53 -1.93
N ALA A 62 -7.78 -23.20 -0.92
CA ALA A 62 -6.90 -22.56 0.05
C ALA A 62 -5.56 -22.12 -0.58
N ALA A 63 -5.00 -22.95 -1.47
CA ALA A 63 -3.73 -22.67 -2.12
C ALA A 63 -3.83 -21.47 -3.08
N ILE A 64 -4.86 -21.47 -3.94
CA ILE A 64 -5.10 -20.33 -4.84
C ILE A 64 -5.39 -19.04 -4.06
N ARG A 65 -6.18 -19.12 -2.98
CA ARG A 65 -6.43 -17.96 -2.12
C ARG A 65 -5.14 -17.44 -1.49
N ALA A 66 -4.29 -18.32 -0.98
CA ALA A 66 -3.00 -17.92 -0.40
C ALA A 66 -2.09 -17.24 -1.45
N TYR A 67 -2.06 -17.75 -2.68
CA TYR A 67 -1.29 -17.18 -3.78
C TYR A 67 -1.82 -15.80 -4.20
N MET A 68 -3.12 -15.69 -4.49
CA MET A 68 -3.77 -14.45 -4.96
C MET A 68 -3.86 -13.38 -3.86
N SER A 69 -3.85 -13.76 -2.59
CA SER A 69 -3.85 -12.80 -1.47
C SER A 69 -2.46 -12.42 -0.96
N HIS A 70 -1.40 -13.11 -1.41
CA HIS A 70 -0.05 -12.93 -0.88
C HIS A 70 0.41 -11.47 -0.96
N ARG A 71 0.90 -10.93 0.15
CA ARG A 71 1.30 -9.51 0.31
C ARG A 71 2.31 -8.97 -0.73
N TYR A 72 3.09 -9.83 -1.36
CA TYR A 72 4.26 -9.46 -2.17
C TYR A 72 4.31 -10.18 -3.51
N LEU A 73 3.92 -11.45 -3.52
CA LEU A 73 4.01 -12.31 -4.69
C LEU A 73 2.72 -12.35 -5.51
N ARG A 74 1.59 -11.87 -4.95
CA ARG A 74 0.34 -11.88 -5.72
C ARG A 74 0.51 -11.08 -7.02
N PRO A 75 0.00 -11.60 -8.14
CA PRO A 75 -0.03 -10.86 -9.39
C PRO A 75 -0.96 -9.65 -9.25
N VAL A 76 -0.55 -8.51 -9.80
CA VAL A 76 -1.36 -7.30 -9.85
C VAL A 76 -1.25 -6.66 -11.24
N CYS A 77 -2.36 -6.07 -11.70
CA CYS A 77 -2.36 -5.20 -12.86
C CYS A 77 -1.74 -3.85 -12.49
N SER A 78 -0.53 -3.61 -12.99
CA SER A 78 0.26 -2.40 -12.75
C SER A 78 0.65 -1.74 -14.07
N TRP A 79 1.38 -0.64 -13.98
CA TRP A 79 1.85 0.13 -15.14
C TRP A 79 3.19 -0.39 -15.62
N VAL A 80 3.50 -0.25 -16.90
CA VAL A 80 4.82 -0.55 -17.47
C VAL A 80 5.87 0.37 -16.83
N ALA A 81 5.65 1.69 -16.90
CA ALA A 81 6.51 2.71 -16.31
C ALA A 81 5.75 3.60 -15.29
N PRO A 82 6.47 4.27 -14.36
CA PRO A 82 5.83 5.15 -13.38
C PRO A 82 5.16 6.37 -14.03
N THR A 83 5.71 6.83 -15.16
CA THR A 83 5.23 7.99 -15.93
C THR A 83 3.87 7.75 -16.59
N ASP A 84 3.48 6.49 -16.78
CA ASP A 84 2.22 6.13 -17.41
C ASP A 84 1.03 6.29 -16.46
N LEU A 85 1.30 6.30 -15.14
CA LEU A 85 0.29 6.57 -14.12
C LEU A 85 -0.02 8.07 -14.10
N VAL A 86 -0.94 8.48 -14.96
CA VAL A 86 -1.53 9.83 -14.98
C VAL A 86 -2.90 9.76 -14.34
N ARG A 87 -3.15 10.60 -13.32
CA ARG A 87 -4.48 10.72 -12.70
C ARG A 87 -5.48 11.28 -13.72
N GLY A 88 -6.67 10.69 -13.82
CA GLY A 88 -7.62 10.97 -14.90
C GLY A 88 -7.24 10.30 -16.22
N GLY A 89 -6.15 9.53 -16.25
CA GLY A 89 -5.61 8.90 -17.45
C GLY A 89 -6.29 7.59 -17.82
N VAL A 90 -5.74 6.96 -18.87
CA VAL A 90 -6.27 5.73 -19.45
C VAL A 90 -5.23 4.61 -19.40
N MET A 91 -5.59 3.51 -18.75
CA MET A 91 -4.83 2.26 -18.77
C MET A 91 -5.26 1.42 -19.96
N THR A 92 -4.30 1.03 -20.81
CA THR A 92 -4.48 0.26 -22.03
C THR A 92 -3.54 -0.95 -22.02
N VAL A 93 -3.72 -1.88 -22.96
CA VAL A 93 -2.84 -3.05 -23.08
C VAL A 93 -1.36 -2.68 -23.29
N ARG A 94 -1.08 -1.49 -23.85
CA ARG A 94 0.28 -1.03 -24.16
C ARG A 94 1.06 -0.54 -22.94
N ASN A 95 0.36 0.01 -21.94
CA ASN A 95 0.97 0.62 -20.76
C ASN A 95 0.66 -0.13 -19.46
N ALA A 96 -0.10 -1.23 -19.54
CA ALA A 96 -0.35 -2.14 -18.43
C ALA A 96 0.57 -3.35 -18.46
N LYS A 97 0.80 -3.95 -17.29
CA LYS A 97 1.57 -5.19 -17.13
C LYS A 97 1.17 -5.92 -15.86
N ILE A 98 1.00 -7.24 -15.94
CA ILE A 98 0.88 -8.08 -14.75
C ILE A 98 2.27 -8.29 -14.14
N ARG A 99 2.41 -7.96 -12.85
CA ARG A 99 3.65 -8.12 -12.09
C ARG A 99 3.37 -8.44 -10.62
N PRO A 100 4.35 -8.94 -9.85
CA PRO A 100 4.20 -9.11 -8.42
C PRO A 100 3.90 -7.78 -7.71
N ALA A 101 3.06 -7.82 -6.68
CA ALA A 101 2.70 -6.65 -5.86
C ALA A 101 3.94 -5.92 -5.30
N LYS A 102 4.99 -6.66 -4.93
CA LYS A 102 6.26 -6.09 -4.46
C LYS A 102 6.91 -5.23 -5.55
N GLU A 103 6.97 -5.69 -6.79
CA GLU A 103 7.57 -4.93 -7.90
C GLU A 103 6.75 -3.69 -8.25
N SER A 104 5.42 -3.83 -8.27
CA SER A 104 4.51 -2.68 -8.45
C SER A 104 4.76 -1.61 -7.38
N LYS A 105 4.90 -2.01 -6.11
CA LYS A 105 5.22 -1.08 -5.02
C LYS A 105 6.56 -0.36 -5.24
N HIS A 106 7.59 -1.07 -5.68
CA HIS A 106 8.90 -0.46 -5.95
C HIS A 106 8.88 0.46 -7.17
N LEU A 107 8.05 0.18 -8.18
CA LEU A 107 7.90 1.03 -9.36
C LEU A 107 7.50 2.47 -8.98
N PHE A 108 6.59 2.60 -8.03
CA PHE A 108 6.09 3.88 -7.51
C PHE A 108 6.80 4.35 -6.24
N GLY A 109 7.84 3.63 -5.82
CA GLY A 109 8.65 4.03 -4.68
C GLY A 109 9.52 5.25 -5.01
N PHE A 110 9.81 6.07 -4.00
CA PHE A 110 10.82 7.13 -4.12
C PHE A 110 12.18 6.50 -4.43
N ARG A 111 12.82 6.97 -5.50
CA ARG A 111 14.19 6.56 -5.83
C ARG A 111 15.18 7.46 -5.10
N ARG A 112 16.41 6.96 -4.89
CA ARG A 112 17.51 7.77 -4.35
C ARG A 112 17.73 8.97 -5.28
N GLY A 113 17.69 10.18 -4.73
CA GLY A 113 17.78 11.44 -5.49
C GLY A 113 16.45 12.03 -5.94
N SER A 114 15.32 11.31 -5.80
CA SER A 114 13.99 11.89 -6.02
C SER A 114 13.69 12.96 -4.97
N GLN A 115 13.26 14.14 -5.40
CA GLN A 115 12.80 15.18 -4.49
C GLN A 115 11.30 15.04 -4.20
N HIS A 116 10.92 15.23 -2.94
CA HIS A 116 9.52 15.42 -2.58
C HIS A 116 9.00 16.75 -3.17
N SER A 117 7.76 16.75 -3.62
CA SER A 117 7.06 17.99 -3.97
C SER A 117 6.99 18.92 -2.73
N PRO A 118 6.91 20.25 -2.92
CA PRO A 118 6.76 21.19 -1.80
C PRO A 118 5.58 20.82 -0.88
N ALA A 119 4.45 20.44 -1.47
CA ALA A 119 3.27 19.98 -0.72
C ALA A 119 3.57 18.73 0.13
N ALA A 120 4.27 17.74 -0.43
CA ALA A 120 4.67 16.55 0.33
C ALA A 120 5.66 16.89 1.45
N LYS A 121 6.60 17.81 1.21
CA LYS A 121 7.53 18.30 2.25
C LYS A 121 6.78 18.96 3.41
N ILE A 122 5.78 19.79 3.12
CA ILE A 122 4.93 20.43 4.14
C ILE A 122 4.17 19.37 4.93
N ALA A 123 3.47 18.45 4.26
CA ALA A 123 2.70 17.39 4.92
C ALA A 123 3.58 16.50 5.82
N ILE A 124 4.78 16.14 5.37
CA ILE A 124 5.75 15.38 6.17
C ILE A 124 6.19 16.23 7.38
N GLY A 125 6.49 17.52 7.17
CA GLY A 125 6.83 18.45 8.24
C GLY A 125 5.76 18.53 9.31
N ASP A 126 4.50 18.71 8.90
CA ASP A 126 3.36 18.80 9.82
C ASP A 126 3.10 17.49 10.57
N SER A 127 3.26 16.34 9.90
CA SER A 127 3.15 15.04 10.58
C SER A 127 4.24 14.86 11.66
N LYS A 128 5.45 15.40 11.43
CA LYS A 128 6.59 15.26 12.35
C LYS A 128 6.51 16.23 13.52
N ARG A 129 5.92 17.42 13.32
CA ARG A 129 5.77 18.44 14.39
C ARG A 129 4.80 18.01 15.49
N GLY A 130 3.99 16.98 15.25
CA GLY A 130 2.97 16.54 16.20
C GLY A 130 1.84 17.56 16.35
N ARG A 131 0.83 17.24 17.16
CA ARG A 131 -0.23 18.19 17.50
C ARG A 131 0.30 19.18 18.53
N LYS A 132 0.09 20.48 18.31
CA LYS A 132 0.36 21.50 19.35
C LYS A 132 -0.47 21.14 20.58
N GLN A 133 0.17 21.13 21.75
CA GLN A 133 -0.51 20.90 23.01
C GLN A 133 -1.53 22.02 23.25
N THR A 134 -2.73 21.67 23.73
CA THR A 134 -3.72 22.67 24.11
C THR A 134 -3.27 23.45 25.34
N PRO A 135 -3.77 24.67 25.58
CA PRO A 135 -3.46 25.42 26.80
C PRO A 135 -3.73 24.61 28.08
N GLN A 136 -4.83 23.83 28.10
CA GLN A 136 -5.15 22.93 29.20
C GLN A 136 -4.09 21.85 29.41
N GLN A 137 -3.66 21.17 28.34
CA GLN A 137 -2.60 20.14 28.43
C GLN A 137 -1.26 20.72 28.90
N ILE A 138 -0.98 21.98 28.55
CA ILE A 138 0.21 22.69 29.03
C ILE A 138 0.06 22.99 30.54
N ALA A 139 -1.10 23.46 30.98
CA ALA A 139 -1.39 23.74 32.39
C ALA A 139 -1.29 22.46 33.24
N ASP A 140 -1.94 21.37 32.81
CA ASP A 140 -1.92 20.08 33.50
C ASP A 140 -0.49 19.52 33.61
N ARG A 141 0.29 19.58 32.52
CA ARG A 141 1.70 19.16 32.54
C ARG A 141 2.54 20.01 33.49
N THR A 142 2.27 21.32 33.55
CA THR A 142 3.02 22.25 34.40
C THR A 142 2.69 22.00 35.87
N ALA A 143 1.41 21.82 36.21
CA ALA A 143 0.97 21.46 37.56
C ALA A 143 1.57 20.12 38.01
N ALA A 144 1.55 19.09 37.16
CA ALA A 144 2.15 17.80 37.45
C ALA A 144 3.68 17.90 37.69
N ARG A 145 4.37 18.71 36.90
CA ARG A 145 5.81 18.97 37.08
C ARG A 145 6.10 19.65 38.42
N LEU A 146 5.33 20.68 38.77
CA LEU A 146 5.48 21.39 40.05
C LEU A 146 5.20 20.48 41.24
N ALA A 147 4.14 19.67 41.18
CA ALA A 147 3.82 18.69 42.21
C ALA A 147 4.94 17.66 42.39
N THR A 148 5.52 17.17 41.28
CA THR A 148 6.66 16.24 41.32
C THR A 148 7.89 16.88 41.94
N MET A 149 8.17 18.15 41.62
CA MET A 149 9.30 18.88 42.21
C MET A 149 9.11 19.11 43.71
N ALA A 150 7.89 19.47 44.14
CA ALA A 150 7.56 19.64 45.55
C ALA A 150 7.71 18.32 46.32
N ALA A 151 7.18 17.21 45.79
CA ALA A 151 7.32 15.88 46.40
C ALA A 151 8.78 15.44 46.51
N LYS A 152 9.60 15.66 45.47
CA LYS A 152 11.04 15.35 45.51
C LYS A 152 11.79 16.21 46.52
N ARG A 153 11.40 17.48 46.68
CA ARG A 153 12.00 18.38 47.67
C ARG A 153 11.65 17.94 49.09
N ALA A 154 10.37 17.66 49.36
CA ALA A 154 9.92 17.16 50.66
C ALA A 154 10.60 15.83 51.04
N MET A 155 10.81 14.92 50.07
CA MET A 155 11.55 13.67 50.31
C MET A 155 13.02 13.91 50.65
N ARG A 156 13.68 14.90 50.04
CA ARG A 156 15.07 15.26 50.38
C ARG A 156 15.16 15.88 51.76
N GLU A 157 14.28 16.83 52.07
CA GLU A 157 14.21 17.48 53.38
C GLU A 157 13.91 16.45 54.49
N ALA A 158 13.00 15.50 54.25
CA ALA A 158 12.73 14.39 55.18
C ALA A 158 13.94 13.47 55.36
N ALA A 159 14.66 13.14 54.29
CA ALA A 159 15.87 12.32 54.36
C ALA A 159 17.03 13.00 55.11
N GLU A 160 17.15 14.32 55.00
CA GLU A 160 18.14 15.12 55.72
C GLU A 160 17.78 15.27 57.21
N SER A 161 16.50 15.43 57.55
CA SER A 161 16.02 15.51 58.94
C SER A 161 16.03 14.17 59.70
N GLY A 162 16.14 13.04 59.00
CA GLY A 162 16.22 11.68 59.59
C GLY A 162 17.65 11.20 59.87
N GLN A 163 18.68 12.02 59.61
CA GLN A 163 20.09 11.73 59.90
C GLN A 163 20.64 12.51 61.11
N SER A 164 19.78 13.18 61.88
CA SER A 164 20.13 13.90 63.13
C SER A 164 19.87 13.06 64.37
#